data_AF-A0A978VDU4-F1
#
_entry.id   AF-A0A978VDU4-F1
#
_cell.length_a   1.000
_cell.length_b   1.000
_cell.length_c   1.000
_cell.angle_alpha   90.00
_cell.angle_beta   90.00
_cell.angle_gamma   90.00
#
_symmetry.space_group_name_H-M   'P 1'
#
loop_
_entity.id
_entity.type
_entity.pdbx_description
1 polymer ?
#
loop_
_entity_poly.entity_id
_entity_poly.type
_entity_poly.pdbx_seq_one_letter_code
_entity_poly.pdbx_strand_id
1 'polypeptide(L)'
;MFIYVPFELPFFALNPELNVVAPCRAWDITGREEAIEYAKKHNVPVPVTKKSIYSRDGNLWHLSHEDFQFRSMGRSCHQLYCSLSSTKLVEDMGVGRVDMVGMKSREMYDTPGGTILFNAVRELESLTLDREMMQVKDSLAIKYAELVYAARWFNPLRESMDAFMEKTTETTTGSVTVKLYKGSVTVTSRKSPYSLYS
;
A
#
# COMPACT_ATOMS: atom_id res chain seq x y z
N MET A 1 15.23 8.94 10.23
CA MET A 1 16.05 9.39 9.08
C MET A 1 15.76 8.66 7.75
N PHE A 2 14.70 7.82 7.61
CA PHE A 2 14.44 7.07 6.36
C PHE A 2 13.08 7.36 5.68
N ILE A 3 12.19 8.16 6.28
CA ILE A 3 10.84 8.40 5.75
C ILE A 3 10.83 9.42 4.59
N TYR A 4 11.95 10.15 4.36
CA TYR A 4 11.97 11.32 3.47
C TYR A 4 12.67 11.10 2.12
N VAL A 5 13.58 10.12 2.02
CA VAL A 5 14.25 9.76 0.76
C VAL A 5 13.24 9.45 -0.37
N PRO A 6 12.09 8.81 -0.10
CA PRO A 6 11.08 8.55 -1.12
C PRO A 6 10.49 9.80 -1.79
N PHE A 7 10.34 10.91 -1.07
CA PHE A 7 9.60 12.06 -1.59
C PHE A 7 10.42 12.95 -2.54
N GLU A 8 11.75 13.00 -2.39
CA GLU A 8 12.60 13.91 -3.15
C GLU A 8 12.87 13.45 -4.58
N LEU A 9 13.05 12.14 -4.77
CA LEU A 9 13.35 11.56 -6.08
C LEU A 9 12.27 11.90 -7.12
N PRO A 10 10.96 11.80 -6.81
CA PRO A 10 9.90 12.33 -7.66
C PRO A 10 10.06 13.79 -8.05
N PHE A 11 10.36 14.68 -7.11
CA PHE A 11 10.49 16.11 -7.39
C PHE A 11 11.64 16.39 -8.35
N PHE A 12 12.82 15.80 -8.11
CA PHE A 12 13.96 15.99 -9.00
C PHE A 12 13.75 15.37 -10.38
N ALA A 13 13.01 14.26 -10.47
CA ALA A 13 12.66 13.67 -11.76
C ALA A 13 11.69 14.56 -12.57
N LEU A 14 10.74 15.23 -11.91
CA LEU A 14 9.77 16.09 -12.55
C LEU A 14 10.31 17.49 -12.88
N ASN A 15 11.07 18.09 -11.96
CA ASN A 15 11.68 19.39 -12.14
C ASN A 15 12.94 19.53 -11.24
N PRO A 16 14.15 19.35 -11.81
CA PRO A 16 15.39 19.41 -11.03
C PRO A 16 15.74 20.80 -10.52
N GLU A 17 15.13 21.86 -11.05
CA GLU A 17 15.39 23.24 -10.63
C GLU A 17 14.65 23.63 -9.34
N LEU A 18 13.73 22.78 -8.85
CA LEU A 18 13.01 23.04 -7.61
C LEU A 18 13.91 22.82 -6.38
N ASN A 19 13.97 23.84 -5.54
CA ASN A 19 14.59 23.74 -4.22
C ASN A 19 13.68 22.97 -3.26
N VAL A 20 14.10 21.76 -2.87
CA VAL A 20 13.36 20.94 -1.90
C VAL A 20 13.73 21.35 -0.47
N VAL A 21 12.75 21.85 0.27
CA VAL A 21 12.89 22.19 1.70
C VAL A 21 12.16 21.15 2.53
N ALA A 22 12.87 20.48 3.44
CA ALA A 22 12.31 19.51 4.38
C ALA A 22 12.42 20.04 5.83
N PRO A 23 11.39 20.72 6.37
CA PRO A 23 11.44 21.35 7.69
C PRO A 23 11.88 20.41 8.82
N CYS A 24 11.42 19.17 8.81
CA CYS A 24 11.78 18.17 9.83
C CYS A 24 13.27 17.77 9.84
N ARG A 25 14.07 18.17 8.84
CA ARG A 25 15.54 18.01 8.84
C ARG A 25 16.28 19.31 9.15
N ALA A 26 15.63 20.45 8.95
CA ALA A 26 16.25 21.77 9.03
C ALA A 26 15.96 22.49 10.35
N TRP A 27 14.89 22.09 11.05
CA TRP A 27 14.45 22.74 12.27
C TRP A 27 14.91 21.97 13.51
N ASP A 28 15.03 22.68 14.63
CA ASP A 28 15.41 22.13 15.94
C ASP A 28 14.23 21.46 16.68
N ILE A 29 13.07 21.32 16.02
CA ILE A 29 11.88 20.70 16.60
C ILE A 29 12.02 19.18 16.49
N THR A 30 12.25 18.52 17.62
CA THR A 30 12.49 17.08 17.71
C THR A 30 11.25 16.29 18.08
N GLY A 31 10.27 16.94 18.71
CA GLY A 31 9.11 16.29 19.30
C GLY A 31 7.77 16.97 19.01
N ARG A 32 6.70 16.19 19.16
CA ARG A 32 5.32 16.69 19.04
C ARG A 32 5.01 17.79 20.05
N GLU A 33 5.57 17.72 21.25
CA GLU A 33 5.35 18.70 22.33
C GLU A 33 5.96 20.06 21.98
N GLU A 34 7.20 20.07 21.50
CA GLU A 34 7.89 21.26 20.99
C GLU A 34 7.16 21.86 19.80
N ALA A 35 6.65 21.03 18.88
CA ALA A 35 5.85 21.49 17.75
C ALA A 35 4.55 22.19 18.20
N ILE A 36 3.89 21.67 19.24
CA ILE A 36 2.68 22.27 19.82
C ILE A 36 3.01 23.60 20.52
N GLU A 37 4.13 23.67 21.24
CA GLU A 37 4.58 24.90 21.89
C GLU A 37 4.94 25.99 20.88
N TYR A 38 5.68 25.61 19.83
CA TYR A 38 5.98 26.48 18.70
C TYR A 38 4.69 27.00 18.05
N ALA A 39 3.73 26.12 17.77
CA ALA A 39 2.44 26.51 17.20
C ALA A 39 1.69 27.51 18.09
N LYS A 40 1.67 27.30 19.42
CA LYS A 40 1.06 28.25 20.37
C LYS A 40 1.75 29.62 20.36
N LYS A 41 3.09 29.64 20.38
CA LYS A 41 3.88 30.88 20.32
C LYS A 41 3.62 31.68 19.05
N HIS A 42 3.35 31.00 17.95
CA HIS A 42 3.06 31.59 16.64
C HIS A 42 1.56 31.75 16.35
N ASN A 43 0.68 31.59 17.34
CA ASN A 43 -0.78 31.70 17.22
C ASN A 43 -1.40 30.78 16.13
N VAL A 44 -0.79 29.61 15.89
CA VAL A 44 -1.31 28.60 14.97
C VAL A 44 -2.29 27.69 15.72
N PRO A 45 -3.56 27.59 15.30
CA PRO A 45 -4.54 26.75 15.97
C PRO A 45 -4.21 25.27 15.77
N VAL A 46 -3.96 24.55 16.87
CA VAL A 46 -3.70 23.09 16.84
C VAL A 46 -4.93 22.35 17.37
N PRO A 47 -5.71 21.67 16.51
CA PRO A 47 -6.96 21.01 16.90
C PRO A 47 -6.75 19.66 17.63
N VAL A 48 -5.51 19.19 17.77
CA VAL A 48 -5.22 17.78 18.10
C VAL A 48 -5.15 17.53 19.61
N THR A 49 -6.00 16.62 20.10
CA THR A 49 -5.90 16.03 21.45
C THR A 49 -4.79 14.95 21.51
N LYS A 50 -4.24 14.70 22.71
CA LYS A 50 -3.16 13.72 23.01
C LYS A 50 -3.45 12.24 22.64
N LYS A 51 -4.57 11.94 21.97
CA LYS A 51 -5.26 10.63 22.08
C LYS A 51 -4.84 9.55 21.09
N SER A 52 -4.13 9.87 20.01
CA SER A 52 -3.66 8.84 19.07
C SER A 52 -2.18 8.55 19.31
N ILE A 53 -1.92 7.31 19.73
CA ILE A 53 -0.58 6.73 19.94
C ILE A 53 -0.02 6.08 18.65
N TYR A 54 -0.86 5.93 17.62
CA TYR A 54 -0.50 5.29 16.35
C TYR A 54 -0.15 6.33 15.30
N SER A 55 0.93 6.10 14.56
CA SER A 55 1.12 6.74 13.27
C SER A 55 0.27 5.99 12.25
N ARG A 56 -0.54 6.73 11.48
CA ARG A 56 -1.46 6.15 10.50
C ARG A 56 -1.37 6.93 9.21
N ASP A 57 -1.31 6.21 8.10
CA ASP A 57 -1.50 6.76 6.77
C ASP A 57 -2.63 6.01 6.08
N GLY A 58 -3.61 6.76 5.58
CA GLY A 58 -4.87 6.21 5.08
C GLY A 58 -5.24 6.85 3.77
N ASN A 59 -5.44 6.02 2.75
CA ASN A 59 -5.93 6.43 1.44
C ASN A 59 -7.01 5.44 0.97
N LEU A 60 -7.52 5.61 -0.24
CA LEU A 60 -8.56 4.73 -0.80
C LEU A 60 -8.08 3.26 -0.91
N TRP A 61 -6.78 3.04 -0.95
CA TRP A 61 -6.15 1.75 -1.24
C TRP A 61 -5.79 0.95 -0.02
N HIS A 62 -5.32 1.63 1.02
CA HIS A 62 -5.00 0.98 2.28
C HIS A 62 -5.04 1.94 3.45
N LEU A 63 -5.09 1.34 4.64
CA LEU A 63 -4.77 2.01 5.90
C LEU A 63 -3.55 1.30 6.51
N SER A 64 -2.48 2.06 6.74
CA SER A 64 -1.30 1.59 7.47
C SER A 64 -1.33 2.06 8.92
N HIS A 65 -0.80 1.23 9.80
CA HIS A 65 -0.60 1.51 11.21
C HIS A 65 0.83 1.16 11.60
N GLU A 66 1.56 2.13 12.15
CA GLU A 66 2.87 1.92 12.72
C GLU A 66 2.81 2.19 14.23
N ASP A 67 3.40 1.30 15.02
CA ASP A 67 3.58 1.50 16.45
C ASP A 67 5.02 1.18 16.86
N PHE A 68 5.59 2.05 17.69
CA PHE A 68 6.86 1.81 18.35
C PHE A 68 6.73 0.71 19.45
N GLN A 69 5.51 0.51 19.99
CA GLN A 69 5.24 -0.48 21.06
C GLN A 69 4.92 -1.90 20.57
N PHE A 70 4.64 -2.12 19.28
CA PHE A 70 4.48 -3.49 18.74
C PHE A 70 5.75 -4.35 18.91
N ARG A 71 6.89 -3.72 19.19
CA ARG A 71 8.18 -4.37 19.44
C ARG A 71 8.23 -5.17 20.75
N SER A 72 7.45 -4.79 21.78
CA SER A 72 7.63 -5.32 23.14
C SER A 72 6.58 -6.33 23.59
N MET A 73 5.46 -6.46 22.87
CA MET A 73 4.35 -7.29 23.30
C MET A 73 3.94 -8.26 22.20
N GLY A 74 4.05 -9.57 22.46
CA GLY A 74 3.41 -10.64 21.69
C GLY A 74 1.87 -10.62 21.78
N ARG A 75 1.25 -9.43 21.86
CA ARG A 75 -0.21 -9.26 21.84
C ARG A 75 -0.69 -9.33 20.40
N SER A 76 -1.72 -10.14 20.15
CA SER A 76 -2.45 -10.11 18.89
C SER A 76 -3.17 -8.77 18.77
N CYS A 77 -3.12 -8.16 17.58
CA CYS A 77 -3.70 -6.85 17.29
C CYS A 77 -5.23 -6.89 17.16
N HIS A 78 -5.91 -7.65 18.02
CA HIS A 78 -7.28 -8.09 17.80
C HIS A 78 -8.37 -7.09 18.23
N GLN A 79 -8.02 -5.84 18.54
CA GLN A 79 -8.98 -4.92 19.18
C GLN A 79 -9.00 -3.49 18.63
N LEU A 80 -8.45 -3.25 17.44
CA LEU A 80 -8.35 -1.90 16.91
C LEU A 80 -8.96 -1.78 15.51
N TYR A 81 -10.08 -1.06 15.49
CA TYR A 81 -10.66 -0.30 14.38
C TYR A 81 -11.67 -0.94 13.43
N CYS A 82 -12.80 -0.24 13.36
CA CYS A 82 -13.85 -0.27 12.36
C CYS A 82 -14.33 1.20 12.24
N SER A 83 -13.72 1.98 11.34
CA SER A 83 -14.26 3.28 10.92
C SER A 83 -13.49 3.80 9.71
N LEU A 84 -14.22 3.94 8.60
CA LEU A 84 -13.89 4.68 7.37
C LEU A 84 -13.41 3.84 6.17
N SER A 85 -14.33 3.12 5.53
CA SER A 85 -14.44 3.06 4.06
C SER A 85 -15.84 2.55 3.66
N SER A 86 -16.23 2.76 2.40
CA SER A 86 -17.51 2.30 1.81
C SER A 86 -17.66 0.77 1.76
N THR A 87 -16.70 0.01 2.30
CA THR A 87 -16.63 -1.46 2.33
C THR A 87 -16.72 -2.03 3.75
N LYS A 88 -17.47 -1.39 4.64
CA LYS A 88 -17.68 -1.83 6.04
C LYS A 88 -18.01 -3.33 6.19
N LEU A 89 -18.82 -3.88 5.27
CA LEU A 89 -19.15 -5.32 5.25
C LEU A 89 -17.95 -6.25 4.97
N VAL A 90 -16.99 -5.80 4.16
CA VAL A 90 -15.78 -6.58 3.82
C VAL A 90 -14.73 -6.48 4.94
N GLU A 91 -14.62 -5.30 5.55
CA GLU A 91 -13.77 -5.06 6.72
C GLU A 91 -14.22 -5.88 7.93
N ASP A 92 -15.53 -5.97 8.16
CA ASP A 92 -16.12 -6.78 9.24
C ASP A 92 -15.82 -8.27 9.07
N MET A 93 -15.59 -8.73 7.82
CA MET A 93 -15.13 -10.08 7.55
C MET A 93 -13.63 -10.27 7.81
N GLY A 94 -12.85 -9.21 8.01
CA GLY A 94 -11.41 -9.26 8.30
C GLY A 94 -10.52 -9.53 7.08
N VAL A 95 -11.01 -9.27 5.86
CA VAL A 95 -10.26 -9.50 4.61
C VAL A 95 -9.18 -8.44 4.43
N GLY A 96 -7.99 -8.89 4.01
CA GLY A 96 -6.88 -8.00 3.61
C GLY A 96 -6.09 -7.38 4.77
N ARG A 97 -6.14 -7.99 5.95
CA ARG A 97 -5.28 -7.63 7.09
C ARG A 97 -3.91 -8.30 6.94
N VAL A 98 -2.85 -7.50 6.94
CA VAL A 98 -1.47 -7.98 6.83
C VAL A 98 -0.64 -7.41 7.97
N ASP A 99 0.06 -8.30 8.67
CA ASP A 99 0.99 -7.96 9.74
C ASP A 99 2.41 -8.24 9.24
N MET A 100 3.19 -7.17 9.04
CA MET A 100 4.54 -7.26 8.51
C MET A 100 5.56 -6.86 9.56
N VAL A 101 6.57 -7.71 9.73
CA VAL A 101 7.70 -7.46 10.63
C VAL A 101 8.93 -7.15 9.79
N GLY A 102 9.34 -5.89 9.80
CA GLY A 102 10.60 -5.45 9.20
C GLY A 102 11.75 -5.43 10.21
N MET A 103 12.95 -5.15 9.72
CA MET A 103 14.15 -5.02 10.56
C MET A 103 14.07 -3.84 11.56
N LYS A 104 13.29 -2.80 11.22
CA LYS A 104 13.21 -1.53 11.99
C LYS A 104 11.84 -1.26 12.60
N SER A 105 10.77 -1.70 11.96
CA SER A 105 9.39 -1.42 12.33
C SER A 105 8.54 -2.69 12.19
N ARG A 106 7.45 -2.76 12.95
CA ARG A 106 6.34 -3.68 12.71
C ARG A 106 5.15 -2.83 12.30
N GLU A 107 4.55 -3.20 11.18
CA GLU A 107 3.55 -2.39 10.50
C GLU A 107 2.36 -3.27 10.17
N MET A 108 1.17 -2.72 10.36
CA MET A 108 -0.08 -3.41 10.05
C MET A 108 -0.81 -2.67 8.95
N TYR A 109 -1.24 -3.42 7.94
CA TYR A 109 -1.92 -2.89 6.76
C TYR A 109 -3.31 -3.51 6.64
N ASP A 110 -4.30 -2.66 6.37
CA ASP A 110 -5.65 -3.06 5.98
C ASP A 110 -5.86 -2.71 4.50
N THR A 111 -6.01 -3.73 3.66
CA THR A 111 -6.10 -3.65 2.18
C THR A 111 -7.22 -4.52 1.61
N PRO A 112 -8.49 -4.39 2.05
CA PRO A 112 -9.57 -5.30 1.64
C PRO A 112 -9.80 -5.29 0.12
N GLY A 113 -9.87 -4.11 -0.49
CA GLY A 113 -10.05 -3.95 -1.94
C GLY A 113 -8.86 -4.50 -2.73
N GLY A 114 -7.64 -4.14 -2.34
CA GLY A 114 -6.42 -4.64 -2.97
C GLY A 114 -6.29 -6.17 -2.90
N THR A 115 -6.64 -6.77 -1.75
CA THR A 115 -6.62 -8.23 -1.58
C THR A 115 -7.63 -8.92 -2.48
N ILE A 116 -8.85 -8.40 -2.59
CA ILE A 116 -9.88 -8.97 -3.47
C ILE A 116 -9.46 -8.85 -4.93
N LEU A 117 -9.03 -7.66 -5.35
CA LEU A 117 -8.65 -7.40 -6.73
C LEU A 117 -7.44 -8.21 -7.15
N PHE A 118 -6.42 -8.31 -6.30
CA PHE A 118 -5.25 -9.14 -6.56
C PHE A 118 -5.64 -10.60 -6.78
N ASN A 119 -6.43 -11.20 -5.89
CA ASN A 119 -6.88 -12.58 -6.04
C ASN A 119 -7.73 -12.78 -7.30
N ALA A 120 -8.65 -11.86 -7.59
CA ALA A 120 -9.50 -11.95 -8.77
C ALA A 120 -8.70 -11.83 -10.08
N VAL A 121 -7.77 -10.87 -10.15
CA VAL A 121 -6.91 -10.67 -11.31
C VAL A 121 -5.99 -11.86 -11.52
N ARG A 122 -5.36 -12.40 -10.46
CA ARG A 122 -4.52 -13.60 -10.57
C ARG A 122 -5.28 -14.80 -11.13
N GLU A 123 -6.52 -14.99 -10.72
CA GLU A 123 -7.37 -16.08 -11.25
C GLU A 123 -7.73 -15.86 -12.72
N LEU A 124 -8.04 -14.63 -13.10
CA LEU A 124 -8.34 -14.29 -14.48
C LEU A 124 -7.11 -14.44 -15.39
N GLU A 125 -5.93 -14.06 -14.90
CA GLU A 125 -4.65 -14.26 -15.57
C GLU A 125 -4.34 -15.73 -15.75
N SER A 126 -4.60 -16.55 -14.72
CA SER A 126 -4.39 -17.99 -14.84
C SER A 126 -5.21 -18.63 -15.96
N LEU A 127 -6.35 -18.03 -16.34
CA LEU A 127 -7.18 -18.48 -17.47
C LEU A 127 -6.70 -18.00 -18.84
N THR A 128 -6.03 -16.85 -18.89
CA THR A 128 -5.83 -16.06 -20.12
C THR A 128 -4.38 -15.96 -20.54
N LEU A 129 -3.44 -16.27 -19.64
CA LEU A 129 -2.00 -16.23 -19.86
C LEU A 129 -1.42 -17.64 -19.87
N ASP A 130 -0.45 -17.87 -20.76
CA ASP A 130 0.34 -19.08 -20.73
C ASP A 130 1.35 -19.06 -19.57
N ARG A 131 1.92 -20.24 -19.29
CA ARG A 131 2.82 -20.44 -18.16
C ARG A 131 4.10 -19.61 -18.25
N GLU A 132 4.70 -19.47 -19.42
CA GLU A 132 5.97 -18.76 -19.59
C GLU A 132 5.75 -17.27 -19.37
N MET A 133 4.67 -16.72 -19.93
CA MET A 133 4.29 -15.33 -19.74
C MET A 133 4.02 -15.01 -18.26
N MET A 134 3.27 -15.87 -17.56
CA MET A 134 3.04 -15.67 -16.12
C MET A 134 4.33 -15.69 -15.30
N GLN A 135 5.28 -16.59 -15.61
CA GLN A 135 6.55 -16.67 -14.88
C GLN A 135 7.39 -15.40 -15.05
N VAL A 136 7.50 -14.90 -16.28
CA VAL A 136 8.24 -13.66 -16.55
C VAL A 136 7.54 -12.49 -15.86
N LYS A 137 6.22 -12.39 -16.00
CA LYS A 137 5.42 -11.35 -15.37
C LYS A 137 5.60 -11.33 -13.84
N ASP A 138 5.53 -12.48 -13.18
CA ASP A 138 5.72 -12.58 -11.73
C ASP A 138 7.12 -12.13 -11.30
N SER A 139 8.15 -12.42 -12.08
CA SER A 139 9.52 -11.95 -11.80
C SER A 139 9.64 -10.42 -11.91
N LEU A 140 9.00 -9.84 -12.92
CA LEU A 140 8.96 -8.39 -13.12
C LEU A 140 8.13 -7.68 -12.05
N ALA A 141 7.04 -8.30 -11.58
CA ALA A 141 6.18 -7.74 -10.54
C ALA A 141 6.94 -7.51 -9.22
N ILE A 142 7.85 -8.41 -8.84
CA ILE A 142 8.72 -8.21 -7.67
C ILE A 142 9.60 -6.97 -7.86
N LYS A 143 10.25 -6.87 -9.03
CA LYS A 143 11.12 -5.72 -9.31
C LYS A 143 10.34 -4.40 -9.40
N TYR A 144 9.11 -4.45 -9.92
CA TYR A 144 8.19 -3.33 -9.95
C TYR A 144 7.87 -2.85 -8.54
N ALA A 145 7.53 -3.78 -7.63
CA ALA A 145 7.25 -3.47 -6.24
C ALA A 145 8.45 -2.81 -5.54
N GLU A 146 9.69 -3.26 -5.81
CA GLU A 146 10.90 -2.62 -5.29
C GLU A 146 11.04 -1.17 -5.78
N LEU A 147 10.79 -0.89 -7.06
CA LEU A 147 10.88 0.46 -7.62
C LEU A 147 9.83 1.39 -7.01
N VAL A 148 8.59 0.91 -6.88
CA VAL A 148 7.50 1.67 -6.25
C VAL A 148 7.82 1.96 -4.78
N TYR A 149 8.27 0.96 -4.02
CA TYR A 149 8.64 1.13 -2.61
C TYR A 149 9.81 2.11 -2.42
N ALA A 150 10.78 2.10 -3.35
CA ALA A 150 11.90 3.04 -3.36
C ALA A 150 11.55 4.43 -3.93
N ALA A 151 10.26 4.70 -4.23
CA ALA A 151 9.75 5.89 -4.91
C ALA A 151 10.47 6.27 -6.21
N ARG A 152 10.93 5.24 -6.93
CA ARG A 152 11.50 5.38 -8.28
C ARG A 152 10.40 5.29 -9.33
N TRP A 153 9.30 6.00 -9.09
CA TRP A 153 8.14 6.00 -9.98
C TRP A 153 8.52 6.50 -11.38
N PHE A 154 9.22 7.62 -11.50
CA PHE A 154 9.63 8.19 -12.79
C PHE A 154 10.88 7.53 -13.42
N ASN A 155 11.19 6.29 -13.04
CA ASN A 155 12.33 5.58 -13.61
C ASN A 155 11.98 4.96 -14.98
N PRO A 156 12.81 5.12 -16.02
CA PRO A 156 12.58 4.51 -17.34
C PRO A 156 12.42 2.98 -17.31
N LEU A 157 13.04 2.30 -16.35
CA LEU A 157 12.86 0.86 -16.15
C LEU A 157 11.42 0.51 -15.79
N ARG A 158 10.77 1.34 -14.97
CA ARG A 158 9.36 1.15 -14.58
C ARG A 158 8.44 1.39 -15.78
N GLU A 159 8.73 2.36 -16.64
CA GLU A 159 8.00 2.59 -17.91
C GLU A 159 8.11 1.40 -18.86
N SER A 160 9.30 0.83 -18.96
CA SER A 160 9.53 -0.35 -19.78
C SER A 160 8.75 -1.56 -19.25
N MET A 161 8.64 -1.69 -17.93
CA MET A 161 7.81 -2.71 -17.29
C MET A 161 6.31 -2.45 -17.50
N ASP A 162 5.84 -1.20 -17.45
CA ASP A 162 4.44 -0.86 -17.73
C ASP A 162 4.05 -1.28 -19.15
N ALA A 163 4.88 -0.96 -20.16
CA ALA A 163 4.62 -1.39 -21.53
C ALA A 163 4.54 -2.92 -21.68
N PHE A 164 5.38 -3.65 -20.94
CA PHE A 164 5.28 -5.12 -20.87
C PHE A 164 3.96 -5.55 -20.22
N MET A 165 3.59 -4.97 -19.07
CA MET A 165 2.37 -5.33 -18.34
C MET A 165 1.12 -5.01 -19.15
N GLU A 166 1.04 -3.86 -19.80
CA GLU A 166 -0.05 -3.48 -20.71
C GLU A 166 -0.23 -4.56 -21.79
N LYS A 167 0.87 -4.97 -22.43
CA LYS A 167 0.83 -6.03 -23.43
C LYS A 167 0.34 -7.36 -22.86
N THR A 168 0.77 -7.73 -21.65
CA THR A 168 0.31 -8.96 -20.98
C THR A 168 -1.19 -8.92 -20.71
N THR A 169 -1.73 -7.76 -20.38
CA THR A 169 -3.13 -7.63 -19.93
C THR A 169 -4.16 -7.51 -21.04
N GLU A 170 -3.75 -7.44 -22.31
CA GLU A 170 -4.67 -7.33 -23.45
C GLU A 170 -5.73 -8.46 -23.48
N THR A 171 -5.37 -9.66 -23.05
CA THR A 171 -6.26 -10.83 -23.00
C THR A 171 -6.90 -11.05 -21.63
N THR A 172 -6.49 -10.30 -20.59
CA THR A 172 -6.98 -10.45 -19.20
C THR A 172 -8.34 -9.77 -19.00
N THR A 173 -9.33 -10.17 -19.82
CA THR A 173 -10.70 -9.66 -19.76
C THR A 173 -11.64 -10.78 -19.34
N GLY A 174 -12.56 -10.51 -18.40
CA GLY A 174 -13.54 -11.50 -17.96
C GLY A 174 -14.22 -11.14 -16.64
N SER A 175 -14.85 -12.13 -16.03
CA SER A 175 -15.57 -12.00 -14.76
C SER A 175 -15.12 -13.08 -13.78
N VAL A 176 -14.87 -12.68 -12.53
CA VAL A 176 -14.52 -13.59 -11.44
C VAL A 176 -15.48 -13.36 -10.27
N THR A 177 -16.09 -14.43 -9.78
CA THR A 177 -16.96 -14.41 -8.60
C THR A 177 -16.16 -14.90 -7.40
N VAL A 178 -16.02 -14.06 -6.39
CA VAL A 178 -15.33 -14.39 -5.14
C VAL A 178 -16.33 -14.53 -3.99
N LYS A 179 -16.03 -15.45 -3.09
CA LYS A 179 -16.69 -15.60 -1.80
C LYS A 179 -15.74 -15.08 -0.73
N LEU A 180 -16.25 -14.18 0.10
CA LEU A 180 -15.53 -13.62 1.24
C LEU A 180 -16.02 -14.32 2.51
N TYR A 181 -15.09 -14.85 3.30
CA TYR A 181 -15.46 -15.52 4.55
C TYR A 181 -14.31 -15.48 5.58
N LYS A 182 -14.55 -14.90 6.76
CA LYS A 182 -13.62 -14.89 7.91
C LYS A 182 -12.16 -14.59 7.52
N GLY A 183 -11.95 -13.51 6.77
CA GLY A 183 -10.64 -13.01 6.36
C GLY A 183 -10.09 -13.65 5.10
N SER A 184 -10.73 -14.73 4.61
CA SER A 184 -10.35 -15.39 3.38
C SER A 184 -11.12 -14.88 2.17
N VAL A 185 -10.44 -14.87 1.03
CA VAL A 185 -11.01 -14.66 -0.31
C VAL A 185 -10.90 -15.99 -1.03
N THR A 186 -12.02 -16.56 -1.45
CA THR A 186 -12.06 -17.83 -2.20
C THR A 186 -12.77 -17.61 -3.51
N VAL A 187 -12.17 -18.05 -4.62
CA VAL A 187 -12.77 -17.89 -5.94
C VAL A 187 -13.74 -19.03 -6.19
N THR A 188 -14.95 -18.68 -6.64
CA THR A 188 -16.07 -19.64 -6.83
C THR A 188 -16.34 -19.91 -8.30
N SER A 189 -16.18 -18.91 -9.16
CA SER A 189 -16.32 -19.08 -10.60
C SER A 189 -15.51 -18.02 -11.33
N ARG A 190 -15.08 -18.35 -12.54
CA ARG A 190 -14.26 -17.51 -13.41
C ARG A 190 -14.67 -17.76 -14.85
N LYS A 191 -14.78 -16.70 -15.64
CA LYS A 191 -15.17 -16.76 -17.05
C LYS A 191 -14.37 -15.72 -17.83
N SER A 192 -13.86 -16.10 -18.99
CA SER A 192 -13.19 -15.18 -19.92
C SER A 192 -13.50 -15.60 -21.35
N PRO A 193 -13.73 -14.65 -22.27
CA PRO A 193 -13.79 -14.94 -23.71
C PRO A 193 -12.43 -15.37 -24.28
N TYR A 194 -11.32 -15.15 -23.58
CA TYR A 194 -9.95 -15.49 -24.00
C TYR A 194 -9.37 -16.67 -23.20
N SER A 195 -10.22 -17.55 -22.68
CA SER A 195 -9.78 -18.72 -21.92
C SER A 195 -8.90 -19.63 -22.77
N LEU A 196 -7.70 -19.95 -22.27
CA LEU A 196 -6.80 -20.96 -22.85
C LEU A 196 -7.24 -22.40 -22.51
N TYR A 197 -8.17 -22.54 -21.57
CA TYR A 197 -8.78 -23.82 -21.23
C TYR A 197 -10.03 -24.05 -22.08
N SER A 198 -10.04 -25.19 -22.79
CA SER A 198 -11.16 -25.72 -23.57
C SER A 198 -12.01 -26.69 -22.76
#